data_AF-A0A520LP99-F1
#
_entry.id   AF-A0A520LP99-F1
#
_cell.length_a   1.000
_cell.length_b   1.000
_cell.length_c   1.000
_cell.angle_alpha   90.00
_cell.angle_beta   90.00
_cell.angle_gamma   90.00
#
_symmetry.space_group_name_H-M   'P 1'
#
loop_
_entity.id
_entity.type
_entity.pdbx_description
1 polymer ?
#
loop_
_entity_poly.entity_id
_entity_poly.type
_entity_poly.pdbx_seq_one_letter_code
_entity_poly.pdbx_strand_id
1 'polypeptide(L)' 'VIEVIITPTGGVRDPKLLEEDPEGWGFGRAAMKAALKLKYNPRVVDGVGQEVPGVLYKFTFNMAK' A
#
# COMPACT_ATOMS: atom_id res chain seq x y z
N VAL A 1 -4.73 -4.19 7.11
CA VAL A 1 -4.94 -3.66 5.74
C VAL A 1 -4.46 -2.21 5.66
N ILE A 2 -3.80 -1.83 4.57
CA ILE A 2 -3.32 -0.47 4.31
C ILE A 2 -4.01 0.08 3.07
N GLU A 3 -4.57 1.30 3.15
CA GLU A 3 -5.02 2.07 1.99
C GLU A 3 -3.86 2.90 1.44
N VAL A 4 -3.70 2.95 0.12
CA VAL A 4 -2.66 3.73 -0.54
C VAL A 4 -3.19 4.44 -1.78
N ILE A 5 -2.42 5.44 -2.23
CA ILE A 5 -2.62 6.10 -3.53
C ILE A 5 -1.47 5.70 -4.45
N ILE A 6 -1.79 5.14 -5.62
CA ILE A 6 -0.81 4.83 -6.66
C ILE A 6 -0.62 6.07 -7.54
N THR A 7 0.61 6.55 -7.66
CA THR A 7 0.95 7.73 -8.46
C THR A 7 0.96 7.42 -9.96
N PRO A 8 0.87 8.44 -10.84
CA PRO A 8 1.02 8.27 -12.30
C PRO A 8 2.34 7.64 -12.76
N THR A 9 3.35 7.62 -11.90
CA THR A 9 4.67 7.00 -12.14
C THR A 9 4.76 5.58 -11.58
N GLY A 10 3.67 5.04 -11.02
CA GLY A 10 3.63 3.69 -10.44
C GLY A 10 4.22 3.59 -9.03
N GLY A 11 4.53 4.73 -8.40
CA GLY A 11 4.90 4.79 -6.99
C GLY A 11 3.67 4.74 -6.08
N VAL A 12 3.93 4.71 -4.78
CA VAL A 12 2.90 4.75 -3.74
C VAL A 12 3.12 5.95 -2.83
N ARG A 13 2.03 6.63 -2.45
CA ARG A 13 2.00 7.69 -1.44
C ARG A 13 0.83 7.55 -0.47
N ASP A 14 0.89 8.31 0.62
CA ASP A 14 -0.13 8.42 1.67
C ASP A 14 -0.69 7.09 2.19
N PRO A 15 0.16 6.17 2.67
CA PRO A 15 -0.31 4.94 3.28
C PRO A 15 -1.10 5.25 4.55
N LYS A 16 -2.30 4.70 4.66
CA LYS A 16 -3.16 4.79 5.84
C LYS A 16 -3.43 3.40 6.39
N LEU A 17 -3.22 3.22 7.69
CA LEU A 17 -3.61 2.00 8.37
C LEU A 17 -5.13 1.98 8.51
N LEU A 18 -5.78 0.98 7.90
CA LEU A 18 -7.21 0.74 8.08
C LEU A 18 -7.48 -0.33 9.14
N GLU A 19 -6.64 -1.36 9.17
CA GLU A 19 -6.86 -2.53 10.03
C GLU A 19 -5.52 -3.16 10.40
N GLU A 20 -5.38 -3.62 11.62
CA GLU A 20 -4.23 -4.39 12.11
C GLU A 20 -4.76 -5.59 12.87
N ASP A 21 -4.26 -6.79 12.56
CA ASP A 21 -4.62 -8.01 13.29
C ASP A 21 -3.35 -8.85 13.49
N PRO A 22 -2.97 -9.16 14.76
CA PRO A 22 -3.54 -8.65 16.01
C PRO A 22 -3.24 -7.17 16.26
N GLU A 23 -4.22 -6.43 16.79
CA GLU A 23 -4.11 -5.00 17.05
C GLU A 23 -3.00 -4.66 18.06
N GLY A 24 -2.23 -3.60 17.78
CA GLY A 24 -1.23 -3.06 18.72
C GLY A 24 0.11 -3.78 18.76
N TRP A 25 0.32 -4.80 17.93
CA TRP A 25 1.59 -5.55 17.86
C TRP A 25 2.64 -4.87 16.96
N GLY A 26 2.29 -3.77 16.30
CA GLY A 26 3.19 -2.97 15.49
C GLY A 26 3.30 -3.46 14.04
N PHE A 27 2.50 -4.46 13.63
CA PHE A 27 2.40 -4.91 12.25
C PHE A 27 1.86 -3.80 11.36
N GLY A 28 0.93 -2.98 11.86
CA GLY A 28 0.40 -1.83 11.13
C GLY A 28 1.50 -0.83 10.78
N ARG A 29 2.39 -0.53 11.73
CA ARG A 29 3.53 0.37 11.50
C ARG A 29 4.56 -0.21 10.53
N ALA A 30 4.86 -1.50 10.64
CA ALA A 30 5.73 -2.18 9.68
C ALA A 30 5.13 -2.20 8.26
N ALA A 31 3.85 -2.52 8.16
CA ALA A 31 3.08 -2.54 6.92
C ALA A 31 3.04 -1.16 6.25
N MET A 32 2.81 -0.07 7.01
CA MET A 32 2.87 1.30 6.46
C MET A 32 4.23 1.64 5.85
N LYS A 33 5.34 1.27 6.52
CA LYS A 33 6.69 1.47 5.98
C LYS A 33 6.95 0.63 4.73
N ALA A 34 6.46 -0.60 4.71
CA ALA A 34 6.56 -1.48 3.55
C ALA A 34 5.74 -0.97 2.36
N ALA A 35 4.56 -0.41 2.62
CA ALA A 35 3.66 0.13 1.59
C ALA A 35 4.33 1.22 0.73
N LEU A 36 5.15 2.09 1.33
CA LEU A 36 5.90 3.13 0.61
C LEU A 36 6.93 2.57 -0.39
N LYS A 37 7.33 1.31 -0.26
CA LYS A 37 8.29 0.65 -1.15
C LYS A 37 7.62 -0.10 -2.30
N LEU A 38 6.28 -0.20 -2.30
CA LEU A 38 5.55 -0.86 -3.38
C LEU A 38 5.71 -0.09 -4.68
N LYS A 39 5.79 -0.85 -5.77
CA LYS A 39 5.83 -0.34 -7.15
C LYS A 39 4.77 -1.07 -7.94
N TYR A 40 4.01 -0.30 -8.70
CA TYR A 40 2.94 -0.78 -9.57
C TYR A 40 3.24 -0.39 -11.01
N ASN A 41 2.68 -1.15 -11.94
CA ASN A 41 2.60 -0.68 -13.32
C ASN A 41 1.62 0.50 -13.35
N PRO A 42 2.05 1.68 -13.84
CA PRO A 42 1.18 2.84 -13.91
C PRO A 42 -0.06 2.53 -14.73
N ARG A 43 -1.21 3.01 -14.25
CA ARG A 43 -2.42 2.99 -15.06
C ARG A 43 -2.32 4.13 -16.06
N VAL A 44 -2.38 3.81 -17.34
CA VAL A 44 -2.35 4.78 -18.44
C VAL A 44 -3.69 4.75 -19.14
N VAL A 45 -4.32 5.91 -19.30
CA VAL A 45 -5.55 6.10 -20.07
C VAL A 45 -5.26 7.21 -21.06
N ASP A 46 -5.47 6.94 -22.36
CA ASP A 46 -5.20 7.89 -23.45
C ASP A 46 -3.77 8.47 -23.45
N GLY A 47 -2.78 7.65 -23.08
CA GLY A 47 -1.37 8.05 -23.03
C GLY A 47 -0.98 8.86 -21.79
N VAL A 48 -1.92 9.17 -20.89
CA VAL A 48 -1.67 9.91 -19.67
C VAL A 48 -1.70 8.97 -18.47
N GLY A 49 -0.66 9.05 -17.62
CA GLY A 49 -0.62 8.32 -16.35
C GLY A 49 -1.67 8.86 -15.39
N GLN A 50 -2.51 7.98 -14.85
CA GLN A 50 -3.58 8.35 -13.93
C GLN A 50 -3.24 7.93 -12.51
N GLU A 51 -3.53 8.82 -11.57
CA GLU A 51 -3.45 8.50 -10.15
C GLU A 51 -4.63 7.62 -9.72
N VAL A 52 -4.37 6.61 -8.90
CA VAL A 52 -5.39 5.67 -8.42
C VAL A 52 -5.45 5.72 -6.88
N PRO A 53 -6.41 6.47 -6.31
CA PRO A 53 -6.61 6.53 -4.86
C PRO A 53 -7.44 5.34 -4.35
N GLY A 54 -7.39 5.10 -3.04
CA GLY A 54 -8.25 4.13 -2.35
C GLY A 54 -7.85 2.66 -2.57
N VAL A 55 -6.63 2.39 -3.01
CA VAL A 55 -6.17 1.02 -3.26
C VAL A 55 -5.89 0.35 -1.92
N LEU A 56 -6.54 -0.79 -1.68
CA LEU A 56 -6.36 -1.56 -0.46
C LEU A 56 -5.32 -2.66 -0.67
N TYR A 57 -4.33 -2.70 0.22
CA TYR A 57 -3.29 -3.72 0.24
C TYR A 57 -3.29 -4.48 1.57
N LYS A 58 -3.38 -5.81 1.50
CA LYS A 58 -3.33 -6.68 2.68
C LYS A 58 -1.92 -7.25 2.85
N PHE A 59 -1.20 -6.76 3.85
CA PHE A 59 0.05 -7.39 4.30
C PHE A 59 -0.29 -8.60 5.19
N THR A 60 0.37 -9.73 4.95
CA THR A 60 0.31 -10.93 5.78
C THR A 60 1.71 -11.27 6.22
N PHE A 61 1.93 -11.38 7.54
CA PHE A 61 3.23 -11.72 8.11
C PHE A 61 3.22 -13.19 8.51
N ASN A 62 4.04 -13.99 7.83
CA ASN A 62 4.25 -15.38 8.21
C ASN A 62 5.43 -15.45 9.18
N MET A 63 5.18 -15.92 10.40
CA MET A 63 6.23 -16.13 11.38
C MET A 63 7.02 -17.39 11.04
N ALA A 64 8.36 -17.30 11.15
CA ALA A 64 9.21 -18.48 11.06
C ALA A 64 8.90 -19.42 12.23
N LYS A 65 8.89 -20.73 11.94
CA LYS A 65 8.65 -21.79 12.91
C LYS A 65 9.91 -22.11 13.72
#